data_AF-A0AA39J749-F1
#
_entry.id   AF-A0AA39J749-F1
#
_cell.length_a   1.000
_cell.length_b   1.000
_cell.length_c   1.000
_cell.angle_alpha   90.00
_cell.angle_beta   90.00
_cell.angle_gamma   90.00
#
_symmetry.space_group_name_H-M   'P 1'
#
loop_
_entity.id
_entity.type
_entity.pdbx_description
1 polymer ?
#
loop_
_entity_poly.entity_id
_entity_poly.type
_entity_poly.pdbx_seq_one_letter_code
_entity_poly.pdbx_strand_id
1 'polypeptide(L)'
;MLVTRGPPSPPAKPCPQCGFYPSISDILDSVPSSRIDQLLSCNDPPTDYERSEFENIIANGDRHIGSIDRRLSQIQKLIHDLTVEKDIVQRRIAASKKLMNPVRKVPYDVLEHIFCFAAYEDVMNTTIASCSDSLDVRRSRWAITHVCSTWRAAAVSMTRLWSSMTLDLGNEKHGNAQLVLLSMVFRGKPSPSWSTYRLKLLLERSGTRSLSVFLGSKKDISPGPGEFCNVSYFHASRTPQSIYAGTHINVTLANANASVTTHARKRKRTLASAHAKFYVPISPHPLLPIILSSSSRWQQLHVSLPNIESFQQFESVSGSLGLLQELRISASRVDMFPPLWRTTAFRYAPYLRTVTINESPFSFQLPWRQITNADIGGDILAILPDVGWVKSLVLHLEKIDRDIALDAMFTLRHLTTLSMWEGNHGATVVKLISIMELPFLSSLEIHYAGDEAKLPTLRTNSFPRLTSLLISAPSTGIDGTSVCAMLWVLTNLKAFSLAATINSSYLIAALATHPPQLERLDLAGSQLYFDHAELVHMLRCRRNDQNSTFTEVVLSSLPGAHRGGVKWMPSLNALREDGLTVVYCP
;
A
#
# COMPACT_ATOMS: atom_id res chain seq x y z
N MET A 1 -37.81 68.49 28.79
CA MET A 1 -38.44 67.89 27.60
C MET A 1 -39.55 66.98 28.07
N LEU A 2 -40.79 67.37 27.80
CA LEU A 2 -42.03 66.73 28.27
C LEU A 2 -42.37 65.54 27.35
N VAL A 3 -42.40 64.32 27.89
CA VAL A 3 -43.04 63.17 27.25
C VAL A 3 -44.45 63.06 27.82
N THR A 4 -45.43 63.23 26.94
CA THR A 4 -46.86 63.16 27.19
C THR A 4 -47.29 61.74 27.57
N ARG A 5 -48.06 61.58 28.66
CA ARG A 5 -48.70 60.30 29.01
C ARG A 5 -49.83 60.01 28.01
N GLY A 6 -49.77 58.87 27.32
CA GLY A 6 -50.88 58.35 26.51
C GLY A 6 -52.06 57.86 27.37
N PRO A 7 -53.26 57.69 26.78
CA PRO A 7 -54.47 57.29 27.50
C PRO A 7 -54.36 55.84 28.03
N PRO A 8 -55.06 55.49 29.12
CA PRO A 8 -55.00 54.15 29.69
C PRO A 8 -55.55 53.10 28.73
N SER A 9 -54.84 51.98 28.58
CA SER A 9 -55.27 50.79 27.83
C SER A 9 -56.49 50.12 28.47
N PRO A 10 -57.43 49.54 27.69
CA PRO A 10 -58.61 48.87 28.22
C PRO A 10 -58.25 47.58 28.98
N PRO A 11 -59.05 47.14 29.98
CA PRO A 11 -58.73 45.98 30.80
C PRO A 11 -58.74 44.69 29.95
N ALA A 12 -57.72 43.85 30.13
CA ALA A 12 -57.61 42.53 29.48
C ALA A 12 -58.79 41.60 29.89
N LYS A 13 -59.11 40.56 29.12
CA LYS A 13 -60.20 39.60 29.41
C LYS A 13 -59.66 38.25 29.93
N PRO A 14 -60.43 37.47 30.72
CA PRO A 14 -60.00 36.15 31.20
C PRO A 14 -59.79 35.14 30.06
N CYS A 15 -58.87 34.20 30.25
CA CYS A 15 -58.63 33.09 29.31
C CYS A 15 -59.92 32.27 29.11
N PRO A 16 -60.38 32.05 27.86
CA PRO A 16 -61.66 31.38 27.60
C PRO A 16 -61.66 29.89 27.94
N GLN A 17 -60.49 29.27 28.12
CA GLN A 17 -60.35 27.82 28.32
C GLN A 17 -60.16 27.42 29.78
N CYS A 18 -59.69 28.34 30.63
CA CYS A 18 -59.47 28.09 32.07
C CYS A 18 -59.92 29.24 32.98
N GLY A 19 -60.52 30.29 32.42
CA GLY A 19 -61.02 31.48 33.13
C GLY A 19 -59.94 32.33 33.79
N PHE A 20 -58.65 32.10 33.49
CA PHE A 20 -57.57 32.81 34.19
C PHE A 20 -57.52 34.29 33.79
N TYR A 21 -57.55 35.16 34.79
CA TYR A 21 -57.30 36.58 34.64
C TYR A 21 -56.33 37.04 35.74
N PRO A 22 -55.21 37.71 35.40
CA PRO A 22 -54.32 38.28 36.39
C PRO A 22 -54.97 39.54 36.98
N SER A 23 -55.85 39.38 37.97
CA SER A 23 -56.29 40.50 38.80
C SER A 23 -55.38 40.58 40.03
N ILE A 24 -54.20 41.17 39.83
CA ILE A 24 -53.33 41.57 40.96
C ILE A 24 -53.91 42.84 41.62
N SER A 25 -54.64 43.65 40.85
CA SER A 25 -55.17 44.95 41.26
C SER A 25 -56.28 44.84 42.32
N ASP A 26 -57.21 43.87 42.20
CA ASP A 26 -58.33 43.77 43.15
C ASP A 26 -57.93 43.29 44.56
N ILE A 27 -56.70 42.81 44.76
CA ILE A 27 -56.22 42.29 46.05
C ILE A 27 -55.45 43.36 46.86
N LEU A 28 -54.93 44.42 46.22
CA LEU A 28 -53.96 45.34 46.84
C LEU A 28 -54.47 46.77 47.07
N ASP A 29 -55.69 47.09 46.66
CA ASP A 29 -56.15 48.49 46.57
C ASP A 29 -56.79 49.06 47.85
N SER A 30 -56.91 48.30 48.94
CA SER A 30 -57.61 48.77 50.15
C SER A 30 -56.75 49.54 51.15
N VAL A 31 -55.42 49.36 51.15
CA VAL A 31 -54.48 50.18 51.92
C VAL A 31 -53.39 50.71 50.99
N PRO A 32 -53.12 52.03 50.95
CA PRO A 32 -52.09 52.59 50.06
C PRO A 32 -50.71 51.99 50.34
N SER A 33 -49.97 51.62 49.30
CA SER A 33 -48.62 51.03 49.43
C SER A 33 -47.67 51.91 50.24
N SER A 34 -47.79 53.24 50.15
CA SER A 34 -47.01 54.19 50.96
C SER A 34 -47.27 54.07 52.47
N ARG A 35 -48.49 53.72 52.87
CA ARG A 35 -48.84 53.51 54.28
C ARG A 35 -48.30 52.16 54.78
N ILE A 36 -48.33 51.14 53.93
CA ILE A 36 -47.69 49.85 54.20
C ILE A 36 -46.18 50.03 54.40
N ASP A 37 -45.51 50.74 53.48
CA ASP A 37 -44.07 51.00 53.57
C ASP A 37 -43.70 51.80 54.83
N GLN A 38 -44.52 52.78 55.23
CA GLN A 38 -44.34 53.50 56.49
C GLN A 38 -44.42 52.56 57.70
N LEU A 39 -45.48 51.74 57.78
CA LEU A 39 -45.67 50.76 58.86
C LEU A 39 -44.60 49.66 58.86
N LEU A 40 -43.95 49.38 57.73
CA LEU A 40 -42.80 48.49 57.66
C LEU A 40 -41.49 49.18 58.11
N SER A 41 -41.43 50.52 58.05
CA SER A 41 -40.26 51.32 58.43
C SER A 41 -40.26 51.78 59.90
N CYS A 42 -41.41 51.70 60.58
CA CYS A 42 -41.56 51.98 62.01
C CYS A 42 -42.22 50.79 62.72
N ASN A 43 -42.12 50.72 64.06
CA ASN A 43 -42.75 49.66 64.84
C ASN A 43 -44.17 50.05 65.33
N ASP A 44 -44.84 50.99 64.65
CA ASP A 44 -46.17 51.43 65.03
C ASP A 44 -47.21 50.35 64.69
N PRO A 45 -48.18 50.03 65.58
CA PRO A 45 -49.19 49.04 65.27
C PRO A 45 -50.17 49.57 64.21
N PRO A 46 -50.68 48.72 63.30
CA PRO A 46 -51.79 49.07 62.44
C PRO A 46 -53.03 49.44 63.27
N THR A 47 -53.83 50.38 62.77
CA THR A 47 -55.17 50.64 63.29
C THR A 47 -56.08 49.43 63.11
N ASP A 48 -57.17 49.35 63.89
CA ASP A 48 -58.09 48.20 63.82
C ASP A 48 -58.73 48.03 62.42
N TYR A 49 -58.96 49.14 61.71
CA TYR A 49 -59.42 49.11 60.31
C TYR A 49 -58.33 48.59 59.36
N GLU A 50 -57.10 49.10 59.46
CA GLU A 50 -55.96 48.61 58.66
C GLU A 50 -55.72 47.11 58.92
N ARG A 51 -55.87 46.66 60.17
CA ARG A 51 -55.75 45.25 60.54
C ARG A 51 -56.79 44.38 59.82
N SER A 52 -58.07 44.78 59.84
CA SER A 52 -59.13 44.04 59.13
C SER A 52 -58.89 43.99 57.61
N GLU A 53 -58.38 45.06 57.02
CA GLU A 53 -58.02 45.09 55.60
C GLU A 53 -56.83 44.19 55.30
N PHE A 54 -55.77 44.21 56.13
CA PHE A 54 -54.63 43.29 55.98
C PHE A 54 -55.05 41.83 56.13
N GLU A 55 -55.95 41.49 57.06
CA GLU A 55 -56.49 40.13 57.20
C GLU A 55 -57.25 39.68 55.94
N ASN A 56 -58.04 40.58 55.33
CA ASN A 56 -58.72 40.30 54.06
C ASN A 56 -57.74 40.10 52.89
N ILE A 57 -56.70 40.94 52.81
CA ILE A 57 -55.63 40.83 51.80
C ILE A 57 -54.93 39.48 51.93
N ILE A 58 -54.58 39.07 53.16
CA ILE A 58 -53.94 37.77 53.44
C ILE A 58 -54.87 36.64 53.00
N ALA A 59 -56.13 36.62 53.44
CA ALA A 59 -57.06 35.53 53.15
C ALA A 59 -57.39 35.40 51.64
N ASN A 60 -57.53 36.53 50.94
CA ASN A 60 -57.74 36.54 49.49
C ASN A 60 -56.46 36.14 48.72
N GLY A 61 -55.30 36.64 49.17
CA GLY A 61 -53.98 36.29 48.65
C GLY A 61 -53.70 34.79 48.76
N ASP A 62 -53.92 34.19 49.93
CA ASP A 62 -53.75 32.76 50.18
C ASP A 62 -54.64 31.90 49.28
N ARG A 63 -55.91 32.31 49.10
CA ARG A 63 -56.84 31.65 48.18
C ARG A 63 -56.37 31.73 46.72
N HIS A 64 -55.79 32.86 46.32
CA HIS A 64 -55.27 33.04 44.96
C HIS A 64 -53.99 32.23 44.72
N ILE A 65 -53.05 32.25 45.67
CA ILE A 65 -51.83 31.42 45.65
C ILE A 65 -52.21 29.94 45.56
N GLY A 66 -53.12 29.47 46.41
CA GLY A 66 -53.58 28.07 46.36
C GLY A 66 -54.24 27.68 45.03
N SER A 67 -54.87 28.62 44.32
CA SER A 67 -55.40 28.39 42.97
C SER A 67 -54.28 28.27 41.93
N ILE A 68 -53.27 29.14 42.01
CA ILE A 68 -52.07 29.11 41.15
C ILE A 68 -51.31 27.79 41.38
N ASP A 69 -51.05 27.39 42.62
CA ASP A 69 -50.29 26.19 42.97
C ASP A 69 -50.96 24.91 42.46
N ARG A 70 -52.29 24.81 42.54
CA ARG A 70 -53.04 23.68 41.95
C ARG A 70 -52.85 23.60 40.44
N ARG A 71 -52.83 24.75 39.75
CA ARG A 71 -52.65 24.80 38.29
C ARG A 71 -51.21 24.50 37.88
N LEU A 72 -50.23 25.03 38.63
CA LEU A 72 -48.83 24.66 38.45
C LEU A 72 -48.67 23.15 38.61
N SER A 73 -49.28 22.55 39.62
CA SER A 73 -49.26 21.10 39.84
C SER A 73 -49.90 20.32 38.67
N GLN A 74 -51.03 20.79 38.13
CA GLN A 74 -51.68 20.18 36.97
C GLN A 74 -50.82 20.27 35.69
N ILE A 75 -50.24 21.43 35.40
CA ILE A 75 -49.37 21.62 34.23
C ILE A 75 -48.09 20.78 34.38
N GLN A 76 -47.49 20.77 35.57
CA GLN A 76 -46.32 19.93 35.87
C GLN A 76 -46.64 18.44 35.66
N LYS A 77 -47.81 17.97 36.09
CA LYS A 77 -48.26 16.59 35.84
C LYS A 77 -48.42 16.30 34.35
N LEU A 78 -49.09 17.18 33.60
CA LEU A 78 -49.27 16.99 32.16
C LEU A 78 -47.93 16.99 31.41
N ILE A 79 -47.00 17.86 31.78
CA ILE A 79 -45.65 17.88 31.23
C ILE A 79 -44.94 16.55 31.53
N HIS A 80 -45.06 16.03 32.75
CA HIS A 80 -44.50 14.74 33.12
C HIS A 80 -45.08 13.60 32.26
N ASP A 81 -46.40 13.50 32.17
CA ASP A 81 -47.10 12.45 31.43
C ASP A 81 -46.73 12.47 29.94
N LEU A 82 -46.71 13.65 29.30
CA LEU A 82 -46.29 13.80 27.90
C LEU A 82 -44.81 13.49 27.68
N THR A 83 -43.96 13.79 28.66
CA THR A 83 -42.52 13.47 28.60
C THR A 83 -42.30 11.95 28.65
N VAL A 84 -43.05 11.25 29.51
CA VAL A 84 -43.03 9.79 29.60
C VAL A 84 -43.53 9.16 28.30
N GLU A 85 -44.65 9.64 27.75
CA GLU A 85 -45.19 9.14 26.48
C GLU A 85 -44.19 9.34 25.33
N LYS A 86 -43.60 10.54 25.23
CA LYS A 86 -42.56 10.84 24.25
C LYS A 86 -41.39 9.87 24.34
N ASP A 87 -40.87 9.60 25.54
CA ASP A 87 -39.75 8.67 25.75
C ASP A 87 -40.11 7.23 25.31
N ILE A 88 -41.33 6.76 25.62
CA ILE A 88 -41.83 5.45 25.19
C ILE A 88 -41.85 5.37 23.65
N VAL A 89 -42.39 6.38 22.97
CA VAL A 89 -42.48 6.41 21.50
C VAL A 89 -41.09 6.48 20.88
N GLN A 90 -40.18 7.29 21.43
CA GLN A 90 -38.79 7.39 20.96
C GLN A 90 -38.05 6.04 21.08
N ARG A 91 -38.24 5.31 22.19
CA ARG A 91 -37.68 3.97 22.36
C ARG A 91 -38.21 2.98 21.32
N ARG A 92 -39.52 3.01 21.02
CA ARG A 92 -40.12 2.14 19.99
C ARG A 92 -39.58 2.45 18.59
N ILE A 93 -39.48 3.73 18.23
CA ILE A 93 -38.91 4.14 16.92
C ILE A 93 -37.46 3.68 16.80
N ALA A 94 -36.64 3.86 17.84
CA ALA A 94 -35.25 3.42 17.84
C ALA A 94 -35.12 1.89 17.69
N ALA A 95 -35.95 1.12 18.39
CA ALA A 95 -36.01 -0.33 18.26
C ALA A 95 -36.39 -0.76 16.83
N SER A 96 -37.46 -0.18 16.26
CA SER A 96 -37.89 -0.48 14.89
C SER A 96 -36.83 -0.13 13.84
N LYS A 97 -36.16 1.03 13.96
CA LYS A 97 -35.02 1.39 13.09
C LYS A 97 -33.89 0.36 13.17
N LYS A 98 -33.58 -0.13 14.39
CA LYS A 98 -32.56 -1.15 14.60
C LYS A 98 -32.94 -2.51 13.99
N LEU A 99 -34.22 -2.88 14.06
CA LEU A 99 -34.75 -4.11 13.45
C LEU A 99 -34.78 -4.05 11.92
N MET A 100 -35.05 -2.87 11.35
CA MET A 100 -35.11 -2.65 9.91
C MET A 100 -33.74 -2.36 9.27
N ASN A 101 -32.64 -2.45 10.04
CA ASN A 101 -31.31 -2.20 9.51
C ASN A 101 -30.99 -3.19 8.37
N PRO A 102 -30.58 -2.70 7.17
CA PRO A 102 -30.30 -3.53 5.99
C PRO A 102 -29.38 -4.72 6.29
N VAL A 103 -28.42 -4.55 7.20
CA VAL A 103 -27.44 -5.58 7.58
C VAL A 103 -28.08 -6.87 8.11
N ARG A 104 -29.31 -6.79 8.65
CA ARG A 104 -30.05 -7.96 9.14
C ARG A 104 -30.71 -8.78 8.04
N LYS A 105 -30.79 -8.24 6.82
CA LYS A 105 -31.33 -8.91 5.64
C LYS A 105 -30.24 -9.45 4.71
N VAL A 106 -28.98 -9.08 4.94
CA VAL A 106 -27.86 -9.51 4.10
C VAL A 106 -27.53 -10.96 4.43
N PRO A 107 -27.62 -11.88 3.45
CA PRO A 107 -27.17 -13.26 3.61
C PRO A 107 -25.68 -13.35 3.96
N TYR A 108 -25.30 -14.46 4.57
CA TYR A 108 -23.95 -14.68 5.07
C TYR A 108 -22.89 -14.68 3.95
N ASP A 109 -23.19 -15.32 2.83
CA ASP A 109 -22.38 -15.38 1.60
C ASP A 109 -22.14 -13.98 1.00
N VAL A 110 -23.13 -13.10 1.05
CA VAL A 110 -22.97 -11.71 0.60
C VAL A 110 -22.06 -10.92 1.54
N LEU A 111 -22.18 -11.11 2.85
CA LEU A 111 -21.26 -10.49 3.82
C LEU A 111 -19.82 -10.98 3.61
N GLU A 112 -19.61 -12.27 3.37
CA GLU A 112 -18.30 -12.83 3.04
C GLU A 112 -17.72 -12.16 1.79
N HIS A 113 -18.51 -12.00 0.73
CA HIS A 113 -18.06 -11.35 -0.49
C HIS A 113 -17.65 -9.89 -0.24
N ILE A 114 -18.46 -9.13 0.51
CA ILE A 114 -18.15 -7.75 0.91
C ILE A 114 -16.86 -7.68 1.73
N PHE A 115 -16.67 -8.59 2.68
CA PHE A 115 -15.46 -8.61 3.53
C PHE A 115 -14.20 -8.87 2.71
N CYS A 116 -14.26 -9.75 1.71
CA CYS A 116 -13.15 -9.98 0.79
C CYS A 116 -12.75 -8.71 0.04
N PHE A 117 -13.70 -7.94 -0.48
CA PHE A 117 -13.40 -6.66 -1.14
C PHE A 117 -12.82 -5.64 -0.19
N ALA A 118 -13.38 -5.51 1.02
CA ALA A 118 -12.89 -4.56 2.00
C ALA A 118 -11.48 -4.89 2.48
N ALA A 119 -11.10 -6.18 2.50
CA ALA A 119 -9.79 -6.65 2.95
C ALA A 119 -8.75 -6.77 1.83
N TYR A 120 -9.16 -6.59 0.58
CA TYR A 120 -8.29 -6.57 -0.60
C TYR A 120 -7.56 -5.24 -0.64
N GLU A 121 -6.24 -5.31 -0.50
CA GLU A 121 -5.37 -4.20 -0.85
C GLU A 121 -4.69 -4.57 -2.15
N ASP A 122 -4.61 -3.62 -3.09
CA ASP A 122 -3.85 -3.81 -4.31
C ASP A 122 -2.35 -3.76 -3.99
N VAL A 123 -1.82 -4.87 -3.49
CA VAL A 123 -0.41 -5.03 -3.12
C VAL A 123 0.50 -5.04 -4.36
N MET A 124 -0.07 -5.12 -5.58
CA MET A 124 0.70 -5.24 -6.82
C MET A 124 1.19 -3.90 -7.37
N ASN A 125 0.46 -2.80 -7.11
CA ASN A 125 0.81 -1.44 -7.56
C ASN A 125 1.30 -0.51 -6.43
N THR A 126 1.35 -1.02 -5.20
CA THR A 126 1.60 -0.21 -4.01
C THR A 126 2.99 -0.52 -3.47
N THR A 127 3.89 0.48 -3.41
CA THR A 127 5.13 0.33 -2.63
C THR A 127 4.76 -0.07 -1.20
N ILE A 128 5.45 -1.02 -0.56
CA ILE A 128 5.04 -1.58 0.75
C ILE A 128 4.88 -0.50 1.84
N ALA A 129 5.47 0.69 1.63
CA ALA A 129 5.21 1.91 2.39
C ALA A 129 3.73 2.36 2.46
N SER A 130 2.88 1.89 1.55
CA SER A 130 1.47 2.29 1.42
C SER A 130 0.50 1.13 1.67
N CYS A 131 0.98 -0.09 1.99
CA CYS A 131 0.12 -1.18 2.42
C CYS A 131 -0.26 -1.06 3.90
N SER A 132 -1.48 -1.46 4.26
CA SER A 132 -1.94 -1.50 5.64
C SER A 132 -1.31 -2.65 6.42
N ASP A 133 -0.73 -2.30 7.56
CA ASP A 133 -0.31 -3.27 8.56
C ASP A 133 -1.49 -4.12 9.04
N SER A 134 -1.39 -5.43 8.87
CA SER A 134 -2.44 -6.40 9.21
C SER A 134 -2.62 -6.59 10.70
N LEU A 135 -1.74 -6.03 11.53
CA LEU A 135 -1.88 -6.01 12.99
C LEU A 135 -2.56 -4.72 13.50
N ASP A 136 -2.90 -3.79 12.61
CA ASP A 136 -3.66 -2.60 12.94
C ASP A 136 -5.16 -2.93 13.12
N VAL A 137 -5.61 -2.88 14.37
CA VAL A 137 -7.01 -3.15 14.74
C VAL A 137 -8.01 -2.14 14.20
N ARG A 138 -7.54 -0.97 13.76
CA ARG A 138 -8.39 0.08 13.19
C ARG A 138 -8.73 -0.18 11.72
N ARG A 139 -8.04 -1.12 11.07
CA ARG A 139 -8.15 -1.38 9.64
C ARG A 139 -9.03 -2.59 9.34
N SER A 140 -9.36 -2.71 8.06
CA SER A 140 -10.51 -3.41 7.50
C SER A 140 -10.86 -4.75 8.16
N ARG A 141 -9.92 -5.71 8.24
CA ARG A 141 -10.20 -7.08 8.74
C ARG A 141 -10.64 -7.12 10.20
N TRP A 142 -9.98 -6.34 11.06
CA TRP A 142 -10.30 -6.28 12.49
C TRP A 142 -11.53 -5.41 12.73
N ALA A 143 -11.64 -4.28 12.03
CA ALA A 143 -12.77 -3.36 12.13
C ALA A 143 -14.11 -4.07 11.87
N ILE A 144 -14.16 -4.98 10.89
CA ILE A 144 -15.35 -5.79 10.59
C ILE A 144 -15.82 -6.59 11.82
N THR A 145 -14.89 -7.12 12.62
CA THR A 145 -15.23 -7.90 13.85
C THR A 145 -15.79 -7.05 14.99
N HIS A 146 -15.73 -5.71 14.88
CA HIS A 146 -16.20 -4.77 15.89
C HIS A 146 -17.57 -4.14 15.57
N VAL A 147 -18.18 -4.43 14.42
CA VAL A 147 -19.46 -3.83 14.00
C VAL A 147 -20.65 -4.38 14.80
N CYS A 148 -20.89 -5.69 14.74
CA CYS A 148 -21.97 -6.35 15.50
C CYS A 148 -21.63 -7.83 15.76
N SER A 149 -22.43 -8.53 16.57
CA SER A 149 -22.21 -9.94 16.88
C SER A 149 -22.28 -10.83 15.63
N THR A 150 -23.21 -10.57 14.72
CA THR A 150 -23.35 -11.30 13.44
C THR A 150 -22.11 -11.14 12.55
N TRP A 151 -21.63 -9.90 12.39
CA TRP A 151 -20.42 -9.62 11.60
C TRP A 151 -19.18 -10.23 12.23
N ARG A 152 -19.09 -10.21 13.57
CA ARG A 152 -18.01 -10.89 14.28
C ARG A 152 -18.02 -12.39 14.02
N ALA A 153 -19.17 -13.04 14.17
CA ALA A 153 -19.30 -14.47 13.92
C ALA A 153 -18.91 -14.82 12.48
N ALA A 154 -19.37 -14.02 11.51
CA ALA A 154 -19.05 -14.19 10.10
C ALA A 154 -17.56 -13.98 9.78
N ALA A 155 -17.00 -12.83 10.16
CA ALA A 155 -15.62 -12.53 9.90
C ALA A 155 -14.66 -13.52 10.58
N VAL A 156 -14.96 -13.98 11.79
CA VAL A 156 -14.10 -14.94 12.51
C VAL A 156 -14.13 -16.34 11.89
N SER A 157 -15.28 -16.80 11.40
CA SER A 157 -15.38 -18.12 10.73
C SER A 157 -14.87 -18.10 9.29
N MET A 158 -14.79 -16.93 8.66
CA MET A 158 -14.26 -16.76 7.31
C MET A 158 -12.73 -16.85 7.27
N THR A 159 -12.18 -18.07 7.23
CA THR A 159 -10.72 -18.34 7.17
C THR A 159 -10.00 -17.62 6.02
N ARG A 160 -10.66 -17.41 4.87
CA ARG A 160 -10.11 -16.67 3.72
C ARG A 160 -9.77 -15.22 4.06
N LEU A 161 -10.53 -14.60 4.95
CA LEU A 161 -10.30 -13.21 5.38
C LEU A 161 -8.93 -13.06 6.05
N TRP A 162 -8.46 -14.12 6.71
CA TRP A 162 -7.24 -14.14 7.53
C TRP A 162 -6.05 -14.80 6.82
N SER A 163 -6.23 -15.33 5.61
CA SER A 163 -5.18 -16.06 4.88
C SER A 163 -4.19 -15.15 4.14
N SER A 164 -4.40 -13.83 4.14
CA SER A 164 -3.47 -12.85 3.59
C SER A 164 -3.05 -11.86 4.68
N MET A 165 -1.75 -11.62 4.80
CA MET A 165 -1.20 -10.71 5.80
C MET A 165 -0.04 -9.88 5.26
N THR A 166 -0.08 -8.61 5.59
CA THR A 166 0.97 -7.62 5.34
C THR A 166 1.51 -7.13 6.67
N LEU A 167 2.81 -7.24 6.90
CA LEU A 167 3.48 -6.86 8.14
C LEU A 167 4.59 -5.84 7.85
N ASP A 168 4.51 -4.68 8.49
CA ASP A 168 5.61 -3.71 8.55
C ASP A 168 6.50 -4.01 9.76
N LEU A 169 7.64 -4.64 9.52
CA LEU A 169 8.66 -4.97 10.52
C LEU A 169 9.44 -3.73 10.99
N GLY A 170 9.32 -2.59 10.31
CA GLY A 170 9.89 -1.31 10.73
C GLY A 170 9.00 -0.53 11.71
N ASN A 171 7.75 -0.97 11.90
CA ASN A 171 6.77 -0.30 12.76
C ASN A 171 7.15 -0.43 14.23
N GLU A 172 7.45 0.70 14.87
CA GLU A 172 7.92 0.76 16.27
C GLU A 172 6.92 0.18 17.27
N LYS A 173 5.62 0.18 16.92
CA LYS A 173 4.55 -0.43 17.74
C LYS A 173 4.69 -1.94 17.87
N HIS A 174 5.44 -2.59 16.97
CA HIS A 174 5.70 -4.02 17.01
C HIS A 174 6.75 -4.43 18.04
N GLY A 175 7.43 -3.44 18.63
CA GLY A 175 8.44 -3.60 19.66
C GLY A 175 9.84 -3.47 19.06
N ASN A 176 10.50 -2.35 19.36
CA ASN A 176 11.92 -2.21 19.08
C ASN A 176 12.69 -3.20 19.98
N ALA A 177 13.61 -4.00 19.42
CA ALA A 177 14.35 -5.01 20.20
C ALA A 177 15.06 -4.38 21.42
N GLN A 178 15.50 -3.12 21.32
CA GLN A 178 16.03 -2.33 22.44
C GLN A 178 15.03 -2.12 23.58
N LEU A 179 13.75 -1.87 23.28
CA LEU A 179 12.71 -1.70 24.30
C LEU A 179 12.34 -3.02 24.97
N VAL A 180 12.38 -4.14 24.22
CA VAL A 180 12.18 -5.48 24.79
C VAL A 180 13.34 -5.81 25.73
N LEU A 181 14.59 -5.59 25.31
CA LEU A 181 15.78 -5.77 26.16
C LEU A 181 15.75 -4.87 27.40
N LEU A 182 15.38 -3.59 27.26
CA LEU A 182 15.16 -2.69 28.41
C LEU A 182 14.06 -3.25 29.35
N SER A 183 12.97 -3.79 28.81
CA SER A 183 11.93 -4.42 29.63
C SER A 183 12.39 -5.71 30.32
N MET A 184 13.31 -6.47 29.71
CA MET A 184 13.94 -7.64 30.33
C MET A 184 14.84 -7.25 31.49
N VAL A 185 15.63 -6.17 31.33
CA VAL A 185 16.53 -5.65 32.38
C VAL A 185 15.74 -5.06 33.55
N PHE A 186 14.61 -4.38 33.31
CA PHE A 186 13.89 -3.67 34.37
C PHE A 186 12.66 -4.40 34.94
N ARG A 187 12.08 -5.42 34.29
CA ARG A 187 10.77 -5.97 34.70
C ARG A 187 10.61 -7.50 34.72
N GLY A 188 11.68 -8.28 34.54
CA GLY A 188 11.69 -9.69 34.99
C GLY A 188 10.60 -10.60 34.40
N LYS A 189 10.23 -10.40 33.13
CA LYS A 189 9.70 -11.36 32.13
C LYS A 189 9.13 -10.57 30.93
N PRO A 190 9.41 -10.95 29.67
CA PRO A 190 8.83 -10.26 28.53
C PRO A 190 7.33 -10.53 28.48
N SER A 191 6.51 -9.48 28.63
CA SER A 191 5.11 -9.54 28.20
C SER A 191 5.10 -9.64 26.67
N PRO A 192 4.39 -10.60 26.05
CA PRO A 192 4.21 -10.61 24.60
C PRO A 192 3.63 -9.27 24.17
N SER A 193 4.21 -8.63 23.14
CA SER A 193 3.63 -7.41 22.59
C SER A 193 2.24 -7.75 22.03
N TRP A 194 1.27 -6.83 22.13
CA TRP A 194 -0.07 -7.04 21.55
C TRP A 194 -0.01 -7.47 20.07
N SER A 195 1.03 -7.08 19.35
CA SER A 195 1.33 -7.50 17.98
C SER A 195 1.61 -9.00 17.86
N THR A 196 2.39 -9.59 18.77
CA THR A 196 2.61 -11.05 18.78
C THR A 196 1.32 -11.82 19.04
N TYR A 197 0.47 -11.34 19.97
CA TYR A 197 -0.85 -11.93 20.22
C TYR A 197 -1.75 -11.83 18.99
N ARG A 198 -1.83 -10.66 18.36
CA ARG A 198 -2.64 -10.45 17.15
C ARG A 198 -2.16 -11.30 15.98
N LEU A 199 -0.85 -11.45 15.80
CA LEU A 199 -0.30 -12.32 14.76
C LEU A 199 -0.65 -13.78 15.00
N LYS A 200 -0.52 -14.26 16.25
CA LYS A 200 -0.97 -15.62 16.63
C LYS A 200 -2.46 -15.81 16.38
N LEU A 201 -3.29 -14.84 16.77
CA LEU A 201 -4.73 -14.88 16.56
C LEU A 201 -5.10 -14.84 15.07
N LEU A 202 -4.38 -14.07 14.25
CA LEU A 202 -4.54 -14.06 12.80
C LEU A 202 -4.21 -15.43 12.19
N LEU A 203 -3.09 -16.04 12.60
CA LEU A 203 -2.68 -17.37 12.17
C LEU A 203 -3.71 -18.44 12.59
N GLU A 204 -4.24 -18.35 13.80
CA GLU A 204 -5.31 -19.24 14.29
C GLU A 204 -6.57 -19.12 13.43
N ARG A 205 -7.03 -17.90 13.17
CA ARG A 205 -8.23 -17.65 12.34
C ARG A 205 -8.04 -18.02 10.87
N SER A 206 -6.82 -18.03 10.36
CA SER A 206 -6.51 -18.52 9.01
C SER A 206 -6.68 -20.05 8.88
N GLY A 207 -6.79 -20.78 9.99
CA GLY A 207 -6.97 -22.22 10.02
C GLY A 207 -5.79 -22.97 9.41
N THR A 208 -6.05 -23.87 8.47
CA THR A 208 -5.04 -24.65 7.72
C THR A 208 -4.82 -24.14 6.30
N ARG A 209 -5.44 -23.00 5.91
CA ARG A 209 -5.36 -22.47 4.55
C ARG A 209 -3.92 -22.08 4.19
N SER A 210 -3.63 -22.10 2.90
CA SER A 210 -2.42 -21.48 2.38
C SER A 210 -2.40 -19.97 2.69
N LEU A 211 -1.21 -19.42 2.87
CA LEU A 211 -0.99 -18.03 3.28
C LEU A 211 -0.33 -17.22 2.17
N SER A 212 -0.82 -16.00 1.98
CA SER A 212 -0.13 -14.93 1.24
C SER A 212 0.51 -13.99 2.24
N VAL A 213 1.84 -13.98 2.29
CA VAL A 213 2.62 -13.29 3.30
C VAL A 213 3.42 -12.17 2.65
N PHE A 214 3.18 -10.94 3.10
CA PHE A 214 3.87 -9.74 2.64
C PHE A 214 4.62 -9.13 3.83
N LEU A 215 5.94 -9.06 3.74
CA LEU A 215 6.83 -8.57 4.78
C LEU A 215 7.57 -7.34 4.26
N GLY A 216 7.50 -6.23 4.98
CA GLY A 216 8.17 -4.99 4.62
C GLY A 216 8.96 -4.44 5.79
N SER A 217 10.02 -3.68 5.52
CA SER A 217 10.60 -2.75 6.48
C SER A 217 11.28 -1.61 5.76
N LYS A 218 11.18 -0.39 6.29
CA LYS A 218 12.05 0.74 5.91
C LYS A 218 13.34 0.79 6.73
N LYS A 219 13.37 0.11 7.87
CA LYS A 219 14.51 0.09 8.79
C LYS A 219 15.30 -1.19 8.57
N ASP A 220 16.62 -1.11 8.72
CA ASP A 220 17.42 -2.33 8.70
C ASP A 220 17.06 -3.20 9.90
N ILE A 221 16.66 -4.44 9.61
CA ILE A 221 16.32 -5.45 10.61
C ILE A 221 17.40 -6.53 10.67
N SER A 222 18.50 -6.37 9.92
CA SER A 222 19.66 -7.24 10.04
C SER A 222 20.21 -7.14 11.46
N PRO A 223 20.73 -8.23 12.04
CA PRO A 223 21.68 -8.10 13.14
C PRO A 223 22.83 -7.22 12.63
N GLY A 224 22.90 -5.97 13.11
CA GLY A 224 23.92 -5.00 12.68
C GLY A 224 25.33 -5.61 12.75
N PRO A 225 26.32 -5.06 12.03
CA PRO A 225 27.59 -5.72 11.76
C PRO A 225 28.27 -6.09 13.08
N GLY A 226 28.12 -7.36 13.47
CA GLY A 226 29.21 -8.04 14.15
C GLY A 226 30.30 -8.08 13.10
N GLU A 227 31.38 -7.35 13.33
CA GLU A 227 32.59 -7.50 12.53
C GLU A 227 32.84 -9.02 12.39
N PHE A 228 32.66 -9.54 11.17
CA PHE A 228 33.54 -10.58 10.71
C PHE A 228 34.92 -9.91 10.74
N CYS A 229 35.60 -9.98 11.88
CA CYS A 229 37.04 -9.84 11.88
C CYS A 229 37.52 -10.94 10.95
N ASN A 230 37.81 -10.57 9.70
CA ASN A 230 38.91 -11.17 8.99
C ASN A 230 40.07 -11.12 9.98
N VAL A 231 40.42 -12.27 10.56
CA VAL A 231 41.74 -12.46 11.11
C VAL A 231 42.66 -12.45 9.89
N SER A 232 43.01 -11.25 9.43
CA SER A 232 44.19 -11.04 8.63
C SER A 232 45.34 -11.47 9.54
N TYR A 233 45.87 -12.66 9.27
CA TYR A 233 47.18 -13.07 9.75
C TYR A 233 48.21 -12.06 9.22
N PHE A 234 48.38 -10.94 9.92
CA PHE A 234 49.62 -10.20 9.87
C PHE A 234 50.67 -11.06 10.59
N HIS A 235 51.38 -11.87 9.82
CA HIS A 235 52.67 -12.41 10.22
C HIS A 235 53.62 -11.23 10.43
N ALA A 236 53.62 -10.66 11.64
CA ALA A 236 54.78 -9.97 12.15
C ALA A 236 55.80 -11.05 12.52
N SER A 237 56.74 -11.28 11.62
CA SER A 237 57.93 -12.10 11.85
C SER A 237 58.64 -11.66 13.12
N ARG A 238 58.56 -12.50 14.16
CA ARG A 238 59.57 -12.62 15.22
C ARG A 238 59.42 -14.01 15.85
N THR A 239 60.33 -14.90 15.47
CA THR A 239 60.79 -16.03 16.29
C THR A 239 61.13 -15.56 17.71
N PRO A 240 61.02 -16.38 18.79
CA PRO A 240 61.54 -17.75 18.80
C PRO A 240 60.75 -18.82 19.61
N GLN A 241 61.06 -20.08 19.26
CA GLN A 241 61.20 -21.25 20.15
C GLN A 241 60.04 -21.71 21.05
N SER A 242 59.50 -22.88 20.68
CA SER A 242 59.46 -24.12 21.49
C SER A 242 58.41 -24.30 22.61
N ILE A 243 57.91 -25.55 22.65
CA ILE A 243 57.37 -26.33 23.79
C ILE A 243 55.83 -26.41 23.96
N TYR A 244 55.31 -27.58 23.53
CA TYR A 244 54.32 -28.50 24.15
C TYR A 244 52.98 -28.04 24.78
N ALA A 245 51.98 -28.92 24.55
CA ALA A 245 50.74 -29.17 25.30
C ALA A 245 49.67 -28.06 25.21
N GLY A 246 48.42 -28.28 24.77
CA GLY A 246 47.53 -29.41 25.03
C GLY A 246 46.60 -29.04 26.18
N THR A 247 45.38 -28.56 25.89
CA THR A 247 44.15 -28.79 26.69
C THR A 247 42.96 -27.98 26.15
N HIS A 248 41.85 -28.67 25.91
CA HIS A 248 40.51 -28.12 25.84
C HIS A 248 40.14 -27.41 27.16
N ILE A 249 39.55 -26.21 27.09
CA ILE A 249 38.79 -25.64 28.22
C ILE A 249 37.53 -24.95 27.71
N ASN A 250 36.38 -25.57 28.03
CA ASN A 250 35.07 -24.94 28.11
C ASN A 250 35.09 -23.85 29.18
N VAL A 251 34.50 -22.68 28.93
CA VAL A 251 34.22 -21.72 30.01
C VAL A 251 32.75 -21.30 30.00
N THR A 252 32.06 -21.86 30.98
CA THR A 252 30.80 -21.49 31.60
C THR A 252 30.75 -20.04 32.09
N LEU A 253 29.54 -19.48 32.00
CA LEU A 253 29.10 -18.22 32.59
C LEU A 253 29.38 -18.16 34.11
N ALA A 254 29.97 -17.06 34.58
CA ALA A 254 29.90 -16.64 35.98
C ALA A 254 29.89 -15.11 36.10
N ASN A 255 28.83 -14.60 36.73
CA ASN A 255 28.72 -13.24 37.27
C ASN A 255 29.73 -13.03 38.40
N ALA A 256 30.34 -11.84 38.48
CA ALA A 256 30.78 -11.27 39.76
C ALA A 256 31.00 -9.75 39.66
N ASN A 257 30.27 -9.02 40.50
CA ASN A 257 30.55 -7.65 40.92
C ASN A 257 31.81 -7.63 41.80
N ALA A 258 32.74 -6.69 41.60
CA ALA A 258 33.64 -6.21 42.65
C ALA A 258 34.29 -4.87 42.29
N SER A 259 34.08 -3.88 43.16
CA SER A 259 34.71 -2.56 43.19
C SER A 259 36.01 -2.65 43.98
N VAL A 260 37.15 -2.18 43.43
CA VAL A 260 38.34 -1.82 44.22
C VAL A 260 39.06 -0.63 43.59
N THR A 261 39.21 0.42 44.40
CA THR A 261 40.01 1.64 44.18
C THR A 261 41.47 1.43 44.59
N THR A 262 42.43 1.84 43.76
CA THR A 262 43.73 2.37 44.23
C THR A 262 44.39 3.30 43.19
N HIS A 263 45.07 4.32 43.71
CA HIS A 263 45.63 5.50 43.03
C HIS A 263 47.03 5.28 42.40
N ALA A 264 47.32 6.18 41.44
CA ALA A 264 48.63 6.76 41.07
C ALA A 264 49.46 6.11 39.94
N ARG A 265 49.41 6.70 38.73
CA ARG A 265 50.40 7.70 38.25
C ARG A 265 50.03 8.23 36.86
N LYS A 266 49.92 9.56 36.78
CA LYS A 266 49.66 10.34 35.56
C LYS A 266 50.80 10.19 34.53
N ARG A 267 50.49 9.64 33.36
CA ARG A 267 51.11 10.08 32.10
C ARG A 267 49.97 10.48 31.16
N LYS A 268 49.94 11.77 30.81
CA LYS A 268 49.02 12.36 29.84
C LYS A 268 49.26 11.72 28.47
N ARG A 269 48.44 10.72 28.13
CA ARG A 269 48.05 10.47 26.73
C ARG A 269 46.63 11.02 26.60
N THR A 270 46.44 11.88 25.62
CA THR A 270 45.13 12.32 25.12
C THR A 270 44.32 11.07 24.78
N LEU A 271 43.50 10.61 25.72
CA LEU A 271 42.39 9.71 25.46
C LEU A 271 41.35 10.54 24.71
N ALA A 272 41.38 10.47 23.37
CA ALA A 272 40.15 10.67 22.62
C ALA A 272 39.11 9.73 23.24
N SER A 273 37.95 10.25 23.64
CA SER A 273 36.87 9.39 24.13
C SER A 273 36.46 8.49 22.97
N ALA A 274 37.02 7.27 22.94
CA ALA A 274 36.41 6.19 22.22
C ALA A 274 35.10 5.91 22.96
N HIS A 275 34.03 6.53 22.49
CA HIS A 275 32.70 6.00 22.71
C HIS A 275 32.71 4.64 22.03
N ALA A 276 33.10 3.59 22.76
CA ALA A 276 32.79 2.23 22.40
C ALA A 276 31.26 2.17 22.42
N LYS A 277 30.64 2.44 21.26
CA LYS A 277 29.27 2.05 21.02
C LYS A 277 29.30 0.53 21.08
N PHE A 278 28.94 -0.02 22.24
CA PHE A 278 28.58 -1.42 22.34
C PHE A 278 27.36 -1.62 21.45
N TYR A 279 27.58 -2.01 20.19
CA TYR A 279 26.53 -2.43 19.29
C TYR A 279 26.13 -3.85 19.71
N VAL A 280 25.01 -3.94 20.43
CA VAL A 280 24.34 -5.20 20.71
C VAL A 280 23.80 -5.72 19.37
N PRO A 281 24.09 -6.96 18.95
CA PRO A 281 23.51 -7.53 17.73
C PRO A 281 21.98 -7.44 17.83
N ILE A 282 21.37 -6.80 16.83
CA ILE A 282 19.92 -6.58 16.79
C ILE A 282 19.27 -7.96 16.88
N SER A 283 18.57 -8.22 17.98
CA SER A 283 17.80 -9.46 18.15
C SER A 283 16.75 -9.54 17.04
N PRO A 284 16.48 -10.73 16.49
CA PRO A 284 15.51 -10.89 15.40
C PRO A 284 14.17 -10.27 15.79
N HIS A 285 13.53 -9.56 14.85
CA HIS A 285 12.27 -8.87 15.09
C HIS A 285 11.25 -9.83 15.75
N PRO A 286 10.53 -9.45 16.82
CA PRO A 286 9.74 -10.38 17.64
C PRO A 286 8.63 -11.12 16.88
N LEU A 287 8.18 -10.58 15.75
CA LEU A 287 7.21 -11.23 14.88
C LEU A 287 7.82 -12.29 13.94
N LEU A 288 9.13 -12.19 13.62
CA LEU A 288 9.77 -13.05 12.64
C LEU A 288 9.74 -14.54 13.01
N PRO A 289 10.10 -14.96 14.24
CA PRO A 289 9.99 -16.37 14.61
C PRO A 289 8.57 -16.93 14.48
N ILE A 290 7.56 -16.11 14.80
CA ILE A 290 6.15 -16.50 14.73
C ILE A 290 5.74 -16.69 13.26
N ILE A 291 6.07 -15.73 12.37
CA ILE A 291 5.69 -15.85 10.96
C ILE A 291 6.47 -16.97 10.26
N LEU A 292 7.77 -17.12 10.51
CA LEU A 292 8.62 -18.16 9.91
C LEU A 292 8.13 -19.57 10.29
N SER A 293 7.56 -19.74 11.49
CA SER A 293 6.95 -21.02 11.91
C SER A 293 5.76 -21.45 11.05
N SER A 294 5.13 -20.52 10.30
CA SER A 294 4.02 -20.80 9.38
C SER A 294 4.44 -21.09 7.93
N SER A 295 5.74 -21.20 7.67
CA SER A 295 6.33 -21.31 6.32
C SER A 295 5.84 -22.50 5.48
N SER A 296 5.46 -23.61 6.12
CA SER A 296 4.84 -24.77 5.46
C SER A 296 3.52 -24.46 4.75
N ARG A 297 2.87 -23.35 5.11
CA ARG A 297 1.59 -22.93 4.55
C ARG A 297 1.74 -21.81 3.53
N TRP A 298 2.93 -21.26 3.30
CA TRP A 298 3.09 -20.12 2.41
C TRP A 298 2.89 -20.53 0.95
N GLN A 299 1.99 -19.83 0.26
CA GLN A 299 1.77 -19.97 -1.18
C GLN A 299 2.34 -18.78 -1.95
N GLN A 300 2.23 -17.57 -1.38
CA GLN A 300 2.85 -16.37 -1.92
C GLN A 300 3.68 -15.72 -0.80
N LEU A 301 4.93 -15.40 -1.10
CA LEU A 301 5.83 -14.70 -0.19
C LEU A 301 6.43 -13.48 -0.86
N HIS A 302 6.15 -12.30 -0.32
CA HIS A 302 6.66 -11.03 -0.81
C HIS A 302 7.46 -10.40 0.32
N VAL A 303 8.75 -10.13 0.11
CA VAL A 303 9.64 -9.61 1.14
C VAL A 303 10.38 -8.40 0.58
N SER A 304 10.18 -7.25 1.21
CA SER A 304 10.92 -6.02 0.92
C SER A 304 11.68 -5.56 2.15
N LEU A 305 13.00 -5.70 2.12
CA LEU A 305 13.88 -5.31 3.21
C LEU A 305 14.94 -4.37 2.66
N PRO A 306 15.41 -3.37 3.42
CA PRO A 306 16.33 -2.38 2.87
C PRO A 306 17.72 -2.95 2.61
N ASN A 307 18.13 -3.97 3.37
CA ASN A 307 19.44 -4.63 3.24
C ASN A 307 19.25 -6.11 2.92
N ILE A 308 19.97 -6.59 1.92
CA ILE A 308 19.97 -7.99 1.49
C ILE A 308 20.35 -8.97 2.61
N GLU A 309 21.22 -8.58 3.55
CA GLU A 309 21.65 -9.42 4.67
C GLU A 309 20.53 -9.69 5.68
N SER A 310 19.46 -8.87 5.69
CA SER A 310 18.29 -9.12 6.53
C SER A 310 17.62 -10.47 6.19
N PHE A 311 17.84 -10.99 4.99
CA PHE A 311 17.32 -12.28 4.55
C PHE A 311 18.00 -13.49 5.24
N GLN A 312 19.12 -13.30 5.95
CA GLN A 312 19.71 -14.37 6.78
C GLN A 312 18.72 -14.95 7.81
N GLN A 313 17.74 -14.16 8.23
CA GLN A 313 16.70 -14.58 9.17
C GLN A 313 15.77 -15.64 8.57
N PHE A 314 15.72 -15.76 7.24
CA PHE A 314 14.90 -16.73 6.51
C PHE A 314 15.60 -18.08 6.32
N GLU A 315 16.88 -18.26 6.68
CA GLU A 315 17.55 -19.57 6.51
C GLU A 315 16.79 -20.71 7.21
N SER A 316 16.10 -20.40 8.31
CA SER A 316 15.25 -21.35 9.05
C SER A 316 14.07 -21.93 8.28
N VAL A 317 13.63 -21.29 7.18
CA VAL A 317 12.53 -21.81 6.35
C VAL A 317 13.01 -22.71 5.21
N SER A 318 14.32 -22.94 5.09
CA SER A 318 14.84 -23.85 4.08
C SER A 318 14.24 -25.25 4.26
N GLY A 319 13.64 -25.78 3.20
CA GLY A 319 12.98 -27.10 3.23
C GLY A 319 11.54 -27.11 3.75
N SER A 320 11.01 -26.00 4.29
CA SER A 320 9.61 -25.89 4.70
C SER A 320 8.70 -25.22 3.67
N LEU A 321 9.20 -24.87 2.48
CA LEU A 321 8.44 -24.11 1.46
C LEU A 321 7.65 -25.03 0.51
N GLY A 322 6.91 -25.98 1.08
CA GLY A 322 6.23 -27.05 0.34
C GLY A 322 5.00 -26.61 -0.48
N LEU A 323 4.52 -25.38 -0.31
CA LEU A 323 3.37 -24.83 -1.06
C LEU A 323 3.70 -23.53 -1.81
N LEU A 324 4.94 -23.04 -1.71
CA LEU A 324 5.33 -21.75 -2.25
C LEU A 324 5.28 -21.77 -3.78
N GLN A 325 4.44 -20.92 -4.37
CA GLN A 325 4.23 -20.79 -5.82
C GLN A 325 4.79 -19.47 -6.35
N GLU A 326 4.80 -18.42 -5.53
CA GLU A 326 5.25 -17.08 -5.88
C GLU A 326 6.19 -16.52 -4.81
N LEU A 327 7.34 -16.03 -5.26
CA LEU A 327 8.35 -15.39 -4.41
C LEU A 327 8.71 -14.03 -5.00
N ARG A 328 8.50 -12.96 -4.25
CA ARG A 328 8.94 -11.60 -4.61
C ARG A 328 9.91 -11.06 -3.59
N ILE A 329 11.03 -10.55 -4.05
CA ILE A 329 12.11 -10.05 -3.22
C ILE A 329 12.54 -8.67 -3.71
N SER A 330 12.45 -7.69 -2.81
CA SER A 330 13.02 -6.37 -3.00
C SER A 330 14.05 -6.13 -1.91
N ALA A 331 15.30 -5.94 -2.29
CA ALA A 331 16.36 -5.62 -1.34
C ALA A 331 17.46 -4.83 -2.00
N SER A 332 17.95 -3.80 -1.30
CA SER A 332 19.05 -2.99 -1.81
C SER A 332 20.40 -3.47 -1.30
N ARG A 333 21.43 -3.30 -2.14
CA ARG A 333 22.82 -3.45 -1.70
C ARG A 333 23.28 -2.17 -1.04
N VAL A 334 23.95 -2.33 0.10
CA VAL A 334 24.77 -1.26 0.68
C VAL A 334 26.19 -1.51 0.22
N ASP A 335 26.81 -0.51 -0.43
CA ASP A 335 28.12 -0.55 -1.10
C ASP A 335 29.34 -0.88 -0.20
N MET A 336 29.11 -1.36 1.03
CA MET A 336 30.14 -1.53 2.06
C MET A 336 30.57 -2.98 2.36
N PHE A 337 29.95 -4.02 1.79
CA PHE A 337 30.19 -5.42 2.19
C PHE A 337 30.62 -6.34 1.01
N PRO A 338 31.36 -7.45 1.29
CA PRO A 338 32.08 -8.23 0.28
C PRO A 338 31.16 -8.95 -0.72
N PRO A 339 31.70 -9.43 -1.87
CA PRO A 339 30.92 -9.60 -3.11
C PRO A 339 29.96 -10.81 -3.17
N LEU A 340 29.66 -11.52 -2.06
CA LEU A 340 29.23 -12.93 -2.15
C LEU A 340 28.16 -13.40 -1.16
N TRP A 341 27.42 -12.53 -0.47
CA TRP A 341 26.33 -13.02 0.39
C TRP A 341 25.26 -13.77 -0.43
N ARG A 342 24.97 -15.02 -0.05
CA ARG A 342 23.97 -15.89 -0.67
C ARG A 342 23.15 -16.61 0.39
N THR A 343 21.84 -16.66 0.19
CA THR A 343 20.91 -17.42 1.05
C THR A 343 20.50 -18.76 0.44
N THR A 344 20.26 -19.74 1.30
CA THR A 344 19.70 -21.05 0.94
C THR A 344 18.23 -21.23 1.34
N ALA A 345 17.63 -20.20 1.94
CA ALA A 345 16.25 -20.20 2.45
C ALA A 345 15.24 -20.69 1.41
N PHE A 346 15.40 -20.27 0.15
CA PHE A 346 14.45 -20.53 -0.92
C PHE A 346 14.86 -21.65 -1.88
N ARG A 347 15.96 -22.36 -1.58
CA ARG A 347 16.53 -23.39 -2.47
C ARG A 347 15.57 -24.56 -2.68
N TYR A 348 14.86 -24.98 -1.63
CA TYR A 348 13.96 -26.13 -1.64
C TYR A 348 12.50 -25.68 -1.60
N ALA A 349 12.00 -25.23 -2.75
CA ALA A 349 10.60 -24.82 -2.94
C ALA A 349 10.03 -25.50 -4.20
N PRO A 350 9.52 -26.75 -4.13
CA PRO A 350 9.26 -27.60 -5.31
C PRO A 350 8.11 -27.14 -6.24
N TYR A 351 7.27 -26.21 -5.77
CA TYR A 351 6.14 -25.68 -6.55
C TYR A 351 6.31 -24.22 -6.98
N LEU A 352 7.48 -23.62 -6.74
CA LEU A 352 7.78 -22.24 -7.11
C LEU A 352 7.74 -22.08 -8.63
N ARG A 353 6.85 -21.22 -9.13
CA ARG A 353 6.64 -20.94 -10.57
C ARG A 353 6.95 -19.50 -10.94
N THR A 354 6.68 -18.56 -10.04
CA THR A 354 6.83 -17.13 -10.29
C THR A 354 7.84 -16.53 -9.33
N VAL A 355 8.82 -15.81 -9.88
CA VAL A 355 9.86 -15.13 -9.09
C VAL A 355 10.01 -13.68 -9.54
N THR A 356 10.09 -12.76 -8.58
CA THR A 356 10.47 -11.36 -8.81
C THR A 356 11.66 -11.00 -7.91
N ILE A 357 12.76 -10.48 -8.46
CA ILE A 357 13.93 -10.01 -7.68
C ILE A 357 14.46 -8.71 -8.26
N ASN A 358 14.45 -7.62 -7.50
CA ASN A 358 14.69 -6.29 -8.06
C ASN A 358 16.16 -5.88 -8.26
N GLU A 359 17.10 -6.28 -7.39
CA GLU A 359 18.49 -5.74 -7.46
C GLU A 359 19.59 -6.81 -7.42
N SER A 360 19.35 -7.98 -6.82
CA SER A 360 20.45 -8.91 -6.45
C SER A 360 20.08 -10.38 -6.62
N PRO A 361 19.75 -10.82 -7.85
CA PRO A 361 19.25 -12.17 -8.10
C PRO A 361 20.24 -13.26 -7.69
N PHE A 362 21.55 -13.05 -7.86
CA PHE A 362 22.57 -14.07 -7.53
C PHE A 362 22.68 -14.39 -6.05
N SER A 363 22.16 -13.53 -5.17
CA SER A 363 22.17 -13.74 -3.73
C SER A 363 21.13 -14.77 -3.29
N PHE A 364 20.22 -15.20 -4.15
CA PHE A 364 19.15 -16.13 -3.80
C PHE A 364 19.34 -17.46 -4.55
N GLN A 365 19.61 -18.54 -3.82
CA GLN A 365 19.61 -19.88 -4.43
C GLN A 365 18.17 -20.32 -4.68
N LEU A 366 17.80 -20.48 -5.95
CA LEU A 366 16.44 -20.80 -6.37
C LEU A 366 16.38 -22.06 -7.25
N PRO A 367 15.25 -22.79 -7.23
CA PRO A 367 15.03 -23.94 -8.09
C PRO A 367 14.64 -23.50 -9.53
N TRP A 368 15.58 -22.92 -10.28
CA TRP A 368 15.30 -22.32 -11.59
C TRP A 368 14.65 -23.23 -12.63
N ARG A 369 14.92 -24.54 -12.61
CA ARG A 369 14.36 -25.51 -13.57
C ARG A 369 12.83 -25.58 -13.63
N GLN A 370 12.16 -25.16 -12.57
CA GLN A 370 10.70 -25.23 -12.44
C GLN A 370 10.01 -23.86 -12.51
N ILE A 371 10.79 -22.77 -12.51
CA ILE A 371 10.31 -21.40 -12.59
C ILE A 371 9.89 -21.13 -14.04
N THR A 372 8.66 -20.66 -14.23
CA THR A 372 8.09 -20.37 -15.56
C THR A 372 8.07 -18.87 -15.85
N ASN A 373 7.97 -18.05 -14.81
CA ASN A 373 7.85 -16.61 -14.90
C ASN A 373 8.90 -15.98 -13.98
N ALA A 374 9.79 -15.17 -14.55
CA ALA A 374 10.84 -14.49 -13.80
C ALA A 374 10.85 -13.00 -14.15
N ASP A 375 10.91 -12.16 -13.13
CA ASP A 375 11.05 -10.71 -13.23
C ASP A 375 12.29 -10.29 -12.44
N ILE A 376 13.34 -9.87 -13.13
CA ILE A 376 14.69 -9.78 -12.58
C ILE A 376 15.30 -8.42 -12.90
N GLY A 377 15.76 -7.70 -11.87
CA GLY A 377 16.64 -6.55 -12.00
C GLY A 377 18.04 -6.81 -11.41
N GLY A 378 18.92 -5.82 -11.56
CA GLY A 378 20.32 -5.88 -11.12
C GLY A 378 21.28 -6.48 -12.15
N ASP A 379 22.34 -7.16 -11.68
CA ASP A 379 23.36 -7.80 -12.55
C ASP A 379 22.84 -9.09 -13.19
N ILE A 380 22.17 -8.94 -14.34
CA ILE A 380 21.52 -10.02 -15.08
C ILE A 380 22.53 -11.01 -15.67
N LEU A 381 23.74 -10.57 -16.03
CA LEU A 381 24.73 -11.46 -16.65
C LEU A 381 25.10 -12.64 -15.73
N ALA A 382 25.04 -12.42 -14.42
CA ALA A 382 25.31 -13.45 -13.43
C ALA A 382 24.23 -14.55 -13.36
N ILE A 383 22.99 -14.27 -13.79
CA ILE A 383 21.84 -15.19 -13.67
C ILE A 383 21.43 -15.83 -15.01
N LEU A 384 21.93 -15.32 -16.14
CA LEU A 384 21.61 -15.85 -17.48
C LEU A 384 21.79 -17.38 -17.63
N PRO A 385 22.83 -18.03 -17.07
CA PRO A 385 22.98 -19.48 -17.14
C PRO A 385 21.85 -20.26 -16.46
N ASP A 386 21.25 -19.67 -15.41
CA ASP A 386 20.28 -20.35 -14.57
C ASP A 386 18.84 -20.22 -15.11
N VAL A 387 18.52 -19.13 -15.81
CA VAL A 387 17.16 -18.83 -16.31
C VAL A 387 16.75 -19.58 -17.59
N GLY A 388 17.54 -20.56 -18.03
CA GLY A 388 17.33 -21.28 -19.31
C GLY A 388 15.96 -21.96 -19.50
N TRP A 389 15.23 -22.21 -18.41
CA TRP A 389 13.92 -22.90 -18.39
C TRP A 389 12.71 -21.96 -18.31
N VAL A 390 12.96 -20.67 -18.13
CA VAL A 390 11.90 -19.66 -17.97
C VAL A 390 11.16 -19.46 -19.30
N LYS A 391 9.83 -19.35 -19.24
CA LYS A 391 8.97 -19.10 -20.40
C LYS A 391 8.72 -17.60 -20.62
N SER A 392 8.55 -16.85 -19.54
CA SER A 392 8.32 -15.41 -19.55
C SER A 392 9.33 -14.74 -18.64
N LEU A 393 10.15 -13.87 -19.24
CA LEU A 393 11.24 -13.17 -18.57
C LEU A 393 11.06 -11.66 -18.71
N VAL A 394 11.05 -10.96 -17.57
CA VAL A 394 11.12 -9.50 -17.49
C VAL A 394 12.49 -9.14 -16.93
N LEU A 395 13.18 -8.21 -17.59
CA LEU A 395 14.53 -7.77 -17.22
C LEU A 395 14.53 -6.25 -16.96
N HIS A 396 14.90 -5.85 -15.75
CA HIS A 396 15.14 -4.46 -15.39
C HIS A 396 16.65 -4.19 -15.45
N LEU A 397 17.07 -3.45 -16.48
CA LEU A 397 18.46 -3.36 -16.91
C LEU A 397 19.18 -2.19 -16.24
N GLU A 398 20.25 -2.51 -15.52
CA GLU A 398 21.25 -1.54 -15.07
C GLU A 398 22.37 -1.38 -16.11
N LYS A 399 23.24 -0.39 -15.90
CA LYS A 399 24.40 -0.16 -16.78
C LYS A 399 25.36 -1.34 -16.70
N ILE A 400 25.62 -2.01 -17.82
CA ILE A 400 26.69 -3.00 -17.92
C ILE A 400 28.00 -2.28 -18.29
N ASP A 401 28.83 -2.00 -17.29
CA ASP A 401 30.16 -1.40 -17.46
C ASP A 401 31.25 -2.42 -17.82
N ARG A 402 30.98 -3.72 -17.67
CA ARG A 402 31.95 -4.78 -17.97
C ARG A 402 31.94 -5.14 -19.44
N ASP A 403 33.12 -5.43 -19.98
CA ASP A 403 33.26 -6.05 -21.29
C ASP A 403 32.72 -7.48 -21.22
N ILE A 404 31.68 -7.75 -22.00
CA ILE A 404 31.13 -9.10 -22.13
C ILE A 404 32.03 -9.83 -23.11
N ALA A 405 32.59 -10.97 -22.69
CA ALA A 405 33.35 -11.82 -23.60
C ALA A 405 32.47 -12.19 -24.81
N LEU A 406 32.96 -11.91 -26.02
CA LEU A 406 32.25 -12.12 -27.28
C LEU A 406 31.80 -13.59 -27.50
N ASP A 407 32.40 -14.53 -26.78
CA ASP A 407 32.12 -15.97 -26.85
C ASP A 407 30.96 -16.43 -25.95
N ALA A 408 30.43 -15.55 -25.09
CA ALA A 408 29.33 -15.89 -24.18
C ALA A 408 27.99 -15.89 -24.95
N MET A 409 27.68 -16.96 -25.66
CA MET A 409 26.37 -17.18 -26.29
C MET A 409 25.42 -17.91 -25.33
N PHE A 410 24.29 -17.30 -25.01
CA PHE A 410 23.26 -17.87 -24.16
C PHE A 410 22.02 -18.26 -24.97
N THR A 411 21.79 -19.56 -25.15
CA THR A 411 20.58 -20.06 -25.84
C THR A 411 19.44 -20.32 -24.85
N LEU A 412 18.40 -19.48 -24.87
CA LEU A 412 17.21 -19.63 -24.01
C LEU A 412 16.07 -20.30 -24.79
N ARG A 413 16.08 -21.64 -24.81
CA ARG A 413 15.20 -22.46 -25.68
C ARG A 413 13.73 -22.50 -25.24
N HIS A 414 13.44 -22.19 -23.98
CA HIS A 414 12.08 -22.25 -23.45
C HIS A 414 11.38 -20.89 -23.43
N LEU A 415 12.12 -19.81 -23.70
CA LEU A 415 11.63 -18.45 -23.58
C LEU A 415 10.68 -18.11 -24.75
N THR A 416 9.44 -17.76 -24.42
CA THR A 416 8.40 -17.35 -25.37
C THR A 416 8.10 -15.86 -25.30
N THR A 417 8.33 -15.23 -24.14
CA THR A 417 8.08 -13.82 -23.90
C THR A 417 9.27 -13.19 -23.19
N LEU A 418 9.78 -12.09 -23.75
CA LEU A 418 10.88 -11.31 -23.18
C LEU A 418 10.48 -9.84 -23.11
N SER A 419 10.56 -9.24 -21.92
CA SER A 419 10.43 -7.80 -21.72
C SER A 419 11.71 -7.24 -21.16
N MET A 420 12.24 -6.17 -21.74
CA MET A 420 13.48 -5.52 -21.33
C MET A 420 13.22 -4.05 -21.02
N TRP A 421 13.56 -3.62 -19.82
CA TRP A 421 13.37 -2.25 -19.32
C TRP A 421 14.73 -1.59 -19.09
N GLU A 422 15.08 -0.61 -19.91
CA GLU A 422 16.35 0.12 -19.81
C GLU A 422 16.14 1.55 -19.31
N GLY A 423 16.98 1.96 -18.35
CA GLY A 423 17.08 3.35 -17.89
C GLY A 423 17.92 4.25 -18.80
N ASN A 424 18.69 5.17 -18.22
CA ASN A 424 19.39 6.24 -18.96
C ASN A 424 20.72 5.82 -19.63
N HIS A 425 20.99 4.53 -19.81
CA HIS A 425 22.31 4.04 -20.25
C HIS A 425 22.37 3.63 -21.73
N GLY A 426 21.21 3.44 -22.36
CA GLY A 426 21.00 3.32 -23.81
C GLY A 426 21.85 2.29 -24.56
N ALA A 427 22.46 1.30 -23.93
CA ALA A 427 23.35 0.33 -24.60
C ALA A 427 23.24 -1.10 -24.06
N THR A 428 22.58 -1.30 -22.91
CA THR A 428 22.46 -2.61 -22.27
C THR A 428 21.55 -3.55 -23.08
N VAL A 429 20.43 -3.06 -23.63
CA VAL A 429 19.57 -3.87 -24.51
C VAL A 429 20.36 -4.41 -25.71
N VAL A 430 21.15 -3.55 -26.36
CA VAL A 430 21.97 -3.89 -27.53
C VAL A 430 22.99 -4.98 -27.19
N LYS A 431 23.68 -4.84 -26.05
CA LYS A 431 24.66 -5.82 -25.56
C LYS A 431 24.01 -7.16 -25.22
N LEU A 432 22.83 -7.16 -24.60
CA LEU A 432 22.16 -8.41 -24.20
C LEU A 432 21.62 -9.18 -25.41
N ILE A 433 20.99 -8.48 -26.37
CA ILE A 433 20.45 -9.14 -27.55
C ILE A 433 21.56 -9.72 -28.43
N SER A 434 22.74 -9.11 -28.46
CA SER A 434 23.88 -9.64 -29.23
C SER A 434 24.49 -10.91 -28.63
N ILE A 435 24.23 -11.20 -27.35
CA ILE A 435 24.74 -12.38 -26.64
C ILE A 435 23.69 -13.50 -26.43
N MET A 436 22.43 -13.28 -26.82
CA MET A 436 21.34 -14.23 -26.60
C MET A 436 20.81 -14.84 -27.90
N GLU A 437 20.57 -16.15 -27.88
CA GLU A 437 19.87 -16.87 -28.93
C GLU A 437 18.48 -17.29 -28.42
N LEU A 438 17.43 -16.72 -29.01
CA LEU A 438 16.04 -16.87 -28.56
C LEU A 438 15.18 -17.54 -29.65
N PRO A 439 15.34 -18.85 -29.90
CA PRO A 439 14.76 -19.53 -31.07
C PRO A 439 13.22 -19.70 -31.01
N PHE A 440 12.62 -19.64 -29.81
CA PHE A 440 11.17 -19.83 -29.61
C PHE A 440 10.44 -18.57 -29.13
N LEU A 441 11.12 -17.41 -29.19
CA LEU A 441 10.53 -16.14 -28.77
C LEU A 441 9.36 -15.76 -29.68
N SER A 442 8.21 -15.48 -29.07
CA SER A 442 6.96 -15.10 -29.75
C SER A 442 6.56 -13.65 -29.51
N SER A 443 6.97 -13.09 -28.36
CA SER A 443 6.69 -11.72 -27.96
C SER A 443 7.95 -11.09 -27.37
N LEU A 444 8.31 -9.92 -27.88
CA LEU A 444 9.45 -9.10 -27.43
C LEU A 444 8.96 -7.69 -27.10
N GLU A 445 9.26 -7.23 -25.90
CA GLU A 445 8.99 -5.86 -25.46
C GLU A 445 10.28 -5.17 -25.05
N ILE A 446 10.49 -3.95 -25.55
CA ILE A 446 11.65 -3.13 -25.22
C ILE A 446 11.14 -1.77 -24.74
N HIS A 447 11.48 -1.42 -23.50
CA HIS A 447 11.05 -0.20 -22.83
C HIS A 447 12.25 0.65 -22.46
N TYR A 448 12.28 1.90 -22.91
CA TYR A 448 13.30 2.90 -22.60
C TYR A 448 12.68 4.01 -21.76
N ALA A 449 13.17 4.18 -20.53
CA ALA A 449 12.71 5.23 -19.63
C ALA A 449 13.53 6.53 -19.73
N GLY A 450 14.73 6.46 -20.31
CA GLY A 450 15.71 7.55 -20.32
C GLY A 450 15.80 8.37 -21.60
N ASP A 451 16.79 9.28 -21.60
CA ASP A 451 17.09 10.23 -22.69
C ASP A 451 17.89 9.62 -23.86
N GLU A 452 18.30 8.36 -23.75
CA GLU A 452 18.92 7.59 -24.83
C GLU A 452 18.17 6.28 -25.10
N ALA A 453 17.75 6.07 -26.34
CA ALA A 453 17.19 4.80 -26.82
C ALA A 453 18.02 4.29 -28.02
N LYS A 454 18.85 3.25 -27.82
CA LYS A 454 19.57 2.58 -28.92
C LYS A 454 18.97 1.21 -29.14
N LEU A 455 18.46 1.02 -30.34
CA LEU A 455 17.89 -0.26 -30.77
C LEU A 455 18.98 -1.26 -31.16
N PRO A 456 18.75 -2.56 -30.91
CA PRO A 456 19.69 -3.61 -31.27
C PRO A 456 19.77 -3.79 -32.79
N THR A 457 20.97 -4.03 -33.32
CA THR A 457 21.14 -4.50 -34.69
C THR A 457 20.87 -6.00 -34.76
N LEU A 458 19.81 -6.37 -35.48
CA LEU A 458 19.39 -7.77 -35.63
C LEU A 458 20.15 -8.44 -36.79
N ARG A 459 20.48 -9.72 -36.62
CA ARG A 459 21.07 -10.56 -37.67
C ARG A 459 19.97 -11.20 -38.51
N THR A 460 20.29 -11.66 -39.71
CA THR A 460 19.38 -12.47 -40.52
C THR A 460 18.90 -13.69 -39.72
N ASN A 461 17.59 -13.93 -39.67
CA ASN A 461 16.92 -14.97 -38.85
C ASN A 461 16.93 -14.73 -37.32
N SER A 462 17.22 -13.52 -36.84
CA SER A 462 16.94 -13.17 -35.45
C SER A 462 15.46 -13.35 -35.13
N PHE A 463 15.17 -14.08 -34.04
CA PHE A 463 13.82 -14.35 -33.53
C PHE A 463 12.86 -14.98 -34.56
N PRO A 464 13.12 -16.22 -35.01
CA PRO A 464 12.41 -16.83 -36.15
C PRO A 464 10.91 -17.02 -35.94
N ARG A 465 10.44 -17.01 -34.69
CA ARG A 465 9.02 -17.20 -34.31
C ARG A 465 8.35 -15.94 -33.77
N LEU A 466 9.01 -14.79 -33.86
CA LEU A 466 8.50 -13.55 -33.27
C LEU A 466 7.24 -13.08 -34.02
N THR A 467 6.13 -12.97 -33.29
CA THR A 467 4.84 -12.51 -33.82
C THR A 467 4.43 -11.15 -33.27
N SER A 468 4.96 -10.76 -32.10
CA SER A 468 4.63 -9.50 -31.43
C SER A 468 5.89 -8.77 -31.01
N LEU A 469 5.97 -7.48 -31.35
CA LEU A 469 7.05 -6.58 -30.98
C LEU A 469 6.46 -5.29 -30.43
N LEU A 470 6.88 -4.89 -29.24
CA LEU A 470 6.58 -3.60 -28.64
C LEU A 470 7.88 -2.84 -28.38
N ILE A 471 7.92 -1.57 -28.81
CA ILE A 471 9.00 -0.64 -28.51
C ILE A 471 8.39 0.61 -27.87
N SER A 472 8.77 0.92 -26.63
CA SER A 472 8.30 2.08 -25.88
C SER A 472 9.50 2.96 -25.51
N ALA A 473 9.47 4.23 -25.91
CA ALA A 473 10.45 5.26 -25.57
C ALA A 473 9.76 6.63 -25.51
N PRO A 474 8.91 6.88 -24.50
CA PRO A 474 8.07 8.08 -24.46
C PRO A 474 8.88 9.38 -24.26
N SER A 475 10.03 9.29 -23.58
CA SER A 475 10.88 10.45 -23.26
C SER A 475 11.84 10.82 -24.40
N THR A 476 12.00 9.96 -25.42
CA THR A 476 13.04 10.09 -26.44
C THR A 476 12.55 9.88 -27.85
N GLY A 477 13.24 10.53 -28.79
CA GLY A 477 13.10 10.21 -30.20
C GLY A 477 13.80 8.88 -30.50
N ILE A 478 13.11 8.00 -31.20
CA ILE A 478 13.74 6.81 -31.80
C ILE A 478 14.10 7.14 -33.24
N ASP A 479 15.31 6.78 -33.65
CA ASP A 479 15.70 6.82 -35.06
C ASP A 479 14.88 5.81 -35.88
N GLY A 480 14.02 6.33 -36.75
CA GLY A 480 13.15 5.54 -37.61
C GLY A 480 13.93 4.59 -38.54
N THR A 481 15.17 4.91 -38.90
CA THR A 481 15.97 4.02 -39.77
C THR A 481 16.38 2.72 -39.06
N SER A 482 16.67 2.81 -37.76
CA SER A 482 16.97 1.66 -36.90
C SER A 482 15.75 0.74 -36.72
N VAL A 483 14.55 1.31 -36.52
CA VAL A 483 13.29 0.55 -36.47
C VAL A 483 13.03 -0.14 -37.81
N CYS A 484 13.18 0.58 -38.92
CA CYS A 484 13.06 0.00 -40.26
C CYS A 484 13.95 -1.22 -40.40
N ALA A 485 15.25 -1.09 -40.10
CA ALA A 485 16.21 -2.19 -40.21
C ALA A 485 15.77 -3.44 -39.44
N MET A 486 15.17 -3.28 -38.25
CA MET A 486 14.59 -4.41 -37.51
C MET A 486 13.38 -5.02 -38.23
N LEU A 487 12.43 -4.20 -38.72
CA LEU A 487 11.23 -4.69 -39.41
C LEU A 487 11.54 -5.45 -40.71
N TRP A 488 12.64 -5.10 -41.39
CA TRP A 488 13.13 -5.85 -42.57
C TRP A 488 13.61 -7.26 -42.22
N VAL A 489 14.08 -7.48 -41.00
CA VAL A 489 14.52 -8.81 -40.52
C VAL A 489 13.34 -9.64 -39.99
N LEU A 490 12.36 -8.99 -39.37
CA LEU A 490 11.26 -9.63 -38.64
C LEU A 490 10.04 -9.94 -39.52
N THR A 491 10.21 -10.81 -40.52
CA THR A 491 9.20 -11.06 -41.56
C THR A 491 7.90 -11.74 -41.08
N ASN A 492 7.95 -12.46 -39.94
CA ASN A 492 6.81 -13.20 -39.37
C ASN A 492 5.99 -12.37 -38.36
N LEU A 493 6.31 -11.07 -38.23
CA LEU A 493 5.68 -10.20 -37.25
C LEU A 493 4.23 -9.89 -37.63
N LYS A 494 3.30 -10.15 -36.70
CA LYS A 494 1.86 -9.95 -36.84
C LYS A 494 1.37 -8.69 -36.12
N ALA A 495 1.94 -8.37 -34.97
CA ALA A 495 1.59 -7.20 -34.18
C ALA A 495 2.84 -6.36 -33.90
N PHE A 496 2.78 -5.08 -34.24
CA PHE A 496 3.83 -4.12 -33.96
C PHE A 496 3.26 -2.93 -33.18
N SER A 497 3.85 -2.63 -32.02
CA SER A 497 3.50 -1.51 -31.18
C SER A 497 4.69 -0.58 -31.03
N LEU A 498 4.49 0.72 -31.24
CA LEU A 498 5.49 1.75 -31.07
C LEU A 498 4.90 2.93 -30.31
N ALA A 499 5.53 3.28 -29.18
CA ALA A 499 5.20 4.44 -28.37
C ALA A 499 6.46 5.31 -28.21
N ALA A 500 6.73 6.18 -29.18
CA ALA A 500 7.91 7.05 -29.17
C ALA A 500 7.68 8.33 -29.99
N THR A 501 8.62 9.26 -29.91
CA THR A 501 8.66 10.41 -30.82
C THR A 501 9.24 9.98 -32.17
N ILE A 502 8.43 10.09 -33.23
CA ILE A 502 8.79 9.66 -34.58
C ILE A 502 8.97 10.89 -35.46
N ASN A 503 10.23 11.14 -35.83
CA ASN A 503 10.63 12.32 -36.61
C ASN A 503 10.86 12.02 -38.11
N SER A 504 10.54 10.81 -38.56
CA SER A 504 10.90 10.34 -39.90
C SER A 504 9.75 9.62 -40.62
N SER A 505 9.49 10.04 -41.85
CA SER A 505 8.54 9.41 -42.79
C SER A 505 9.02 8.05 -43.32
N TYR A 506 10.33 7.75 -43.21
CA TYR A 506 10.91 6.49 -43.69
C TYR A 506 10.30 5.26 -43.00
N LEU A 507 9.95 5.37 -41.71
CA LEU A 507 9.28 4.30 -40.97
C LEU A 507 7.92 3.97 -41.55
N ILE A 508 7.13 5.00 -41.85
CA ILE A 508 5.78 4.85 -42.40
C ILE A 508 5.84 4.29 -43.82
N ALA A 509 6.78 4.75 -44.63
CA ALA A 509 7.02 4.19 -45.95
C ALA A 509 7.43 2.71 -45.88
N ALA A 510 8.30 2.33 -44.94
CA ALA A 510 8.69 0.93 -44.74
C ALA A 510 7.49 0.06 -44.29
N LEU A 511 6.68 0.57 -43.37
CA LEU A 511 5.47 -0.10 -42.88
C LEU A 511 4.43 -0.38 -43.97
N ALA A 512 4.47 0.32 -45.09
CA ALA A 512 3.58 0.06 -46.23
C ALA A 512 3.82 -1.31 -46.87
N THR A 513 5.03 -1.86 -46.73
CA THR A 513 5.45 -3.11 -47.40
C THR A 513 6.00 -4.16 -46.44
N HIS A 514 6.57 -3.76 -45.30
CA HIS A 514 7.21 -4.65 -44.34
C HIS A 514 6.72 -4.39 -42.90
N PRO A 515 6.54 -5.42 -42.06
CA PRO A 515 6.60 -6.85 -42.39
C PRO A 515 5.33 -7.30 -43.14
N PRO A 516 5.40 -8.25 -44.07
CA PRO A 516 4.28 -8.60 -44.95
C PRO A 516 3.07 -9.17 -44.19
N GLN A 517 3.31 -9.91 -43.09
CA GLN A 517 2.27 -10.55 -42.28
C GLN A 517 1.70 -9.64 -41.17
N LEU A 518 1.96 -8.34 -41.21
CA LEU A 518 1.48 -7.42 -40.18
C LEU A 518 -0.06 -7.34 -40.20
N GLU A 519 -0.68 -7.73 -39.09
CA GLU A 519 -2.13 -7.72 -38.85
C GLU A 519 -2.56 -6.48 -38.04
N ARG A 520 -1.74 -6.09 -37.05
CA ARG A 520 -2.03 -4.99 -36.12
C ARG A 520 -0.86 -4.03 -35.98
N LEU A 521 -1.13 -2.74 -36.14
CA LEU A 521 -0.19 -1.65 -35.87
C LEU A 521 -0.72 -0.76 -34.75
N ASP A 522 0.01 -0.67 -33.65
CA ASP A 522 -0.32 0.20 -32.52
C ASP A 522 0.68 1.36 -32.45
N LEU A 523 0.19 2.57 -32.68
CA LEU A 523 0.94 3.82 -32.52
C LEU A 523 0.37 4.67 -31.38
N ALA A 524 -0.44 4.09 -30.48
CA ALA A 524 -0.92 4.78 -29.31
C ALA A 524 0.26 5.19 -28.42
N GLY A 525 0.25 6.43 -27.95
CA GLY A 525 1.35 7.02 -27.18
C GLY A 525 2.54 7.51 -28.01
N SER A 526 2.53 7.39 -29.34
CA SER A 526 3.54 8.00 -30.20
C SER A 526 3.24 9.48 -30.51
N GLN A 527 4.30 10.30 -30.62
CA GLN A 527 4.23 11.66 -31.15
C GLN A 527 4.71 11.66 -32.60
N LEU A 528 3.78 11.84 -33.54
CA LEU A 528 4.04 11.76 -34.98
C LEU A 528 4.32 13.16 -35.56
N TYR A 529 5.59 13.45 -35.86
CA TYR A 529 6.02 14.72 -36.46
C TYR A 529 6.17 14.63 -37.99
N PHE A 530 5.19 14.05 -38.67
CA PHE A 530 5.16 13.94 -40.14
C PHE A 530 3.74 14.15 -40.70
N ASP A 531 3.63 14.28 -42.02
CA ASP A 531 2.34 14.50 -42.68
C ASP A 531 1.45 13.27 -42.51
N HIS A 532 0.28 13.46 -41.92
CA HIS A 532 -0.69 12.38 -41.68
C HIS A 532 -1.20 11.77 -43.00
N ALA A 533 -1.05 12.47 -44.13
CA ALA A 533 -1.29 11.92 -45.46
C ALA A 533 -0.41 10.69 -45.75
N GLU A 534 0.82 10.63 -45.23
CA GLU A 534 1.71 9.49 -45.40
C GLU A 534 1.21 8.26 -44.65
N LEU A 535 0.65 8.43 -43.45
CA LEU A 535 0.04 7.34 -42.69
C LEU A 535 -1.18 6.78 -43.43
N VAL A 536 -2.05 7.66 -43.93
CA VAL A 536 -3.21 7.25 -44.75
C VAL A 536 -2.76 6.54 -46.03
N HIS A 537 -1.71 7.02 -46.68
CA HIS A 537 -1.14 6.38 -47.86
C HIS A 537 -0.63 4.97 -47.55
N MET A 538 0.13 4.81 -46.47
CA MET A 538 0.61 3.51 -45.98
C MET A 538 -0.55 2.53 -45.74
N LEU A 539 -1.60 2.97 -45.05
CA LEU A 539 -2.79 2.16 -44.79
C LEU A 539 -3.49 1.73 -46.09
N ARG A 540 -3.59 2.64 -47.08
CA ARG A 540 -4.15 2.31 -48.40
C ARG A 540 -3.28 1.30 -49.15
N CYS A 541 -1.96 1.44 -49.12
CA CYS A 541 -1.04 0.47 -49.72
C CYS A 541 -1.27 -0.93 -49.12
N ARG A 542 -1.40 -1.04 -47.79
CA ARG A 542 -1.70 -2.29 -47.10
C ARG A 542 -3.08 -2.85 -47.42
N ARG A 543 -4.10 -2.03 -47.67
CA ARG A 543 -5.44 -2.52 -48.01
C ARG A 543 -5.58 -2.94 -49.47
N ASN A 544 -4.85 -2.29 -50.37
CA ASN A 544 -4.88 -2.59 -51.80
C ASN A 544 -4.06 -3.83 -52.17
N ASP A 545 -3.14 -4.26 -51.29
CA ASP A 545 -2.41 -5.51 -51.47
C ASP A 545 -3.31 -6.71 -51.13
N GLN A 546 -3.58 -7.54 -52.13
CA GLN A 546 -4.43 -8.74 -52.00
C GLN A 546 -3.86 -9.79 -51.03
N ASN A 547 -2.56 -9.75 -50.75
CA ASN A 547 -1.89 -10.66 -49.83
C ASN A 547 -1.73 -10.09 -48.41
N SER A 548 -2.21 -8.87 -48.17
CA SER A 548 -2.08 -8.22 -46.88
C SER A 548 -3.03 -8.82 -45.85
N THR A 549 -2.49 -9.09 -44.67
CA THR A 549 -3.25 -9.55 -43.50
C THR A 549 -3.64 -8.40 -42.56
N PHE A 550 -3.45 -7.14 -42.99
CA PHE A 550 -3.62 -5.96 -42.14
C PHE A 550 -5.10 -5.67 -41.82
N THR A 551 -5.44 -5.71 -40.54
CA THR A 551 -6.82 -5.60 -40.04
C THR A 551 -7.05 -4.49 -39.03
N GLU A 552 -6.02 -4.07 -38.29
CA GLU A 552 -6.19 -3.15 -37.16
C GLU A 552 -5.10 -2.09 -37.08
N VAL A 553 -5.50 -0.85 -36.84
CA VAL A 553 -4.62 0.25 -36.46
C VAL A 553 -5.13 0.94 -35.19
N VAL A 554 -4.22 1.17 -34.24
CA VAL A 554 -4.50 1.88 -32.98
C VAL A 554 -3.75 3.21 -32.99
N LEU A 555 -4.44 4.29 -32.70
CA LEU A 555 -3.91 5.65 -32.71
C LEU A 555 -4.28 6.39 -31.41
N SER A 556 -3.43 7.35 -31.00
CA SER A 556 -3.76 8.25 -29.89
C SER A 556 -4.97 9.13 -30.23
N SER A 557 -5.81 9.42 -29.24
CA SER A 557 -6.89 10.40 -29.37
C SER A 557 -6.26 11.75 -29.68
N LEU A 558 -6.68 12.37 -30.79
CA LEU A 558 -6.12 13.65 -31.21
C LEU A 558 -6.31 14.68 -30.10
N PRO A 559 -5.24 15.21 -29.47
CA PRO A 559 -5.37 16.34 -28.57
C PRO A 559 -5.72 17.55 -29.44
N GLY A 560 -6.98 17.99 -29.35
CA GLY A 560 -7.47 19.31 -29.77
C GLY A 560 -6.92 19.89 -31.07
N ALA A 561 -7.71 19.82 -32.14
CA ALA A 561 -7.93 20.92 -33.10
C ALA A 561 -6.79 21.94 -33.34
N HIS A 562 -5.56 21.51 -33.64
CA HIS A 562 -4.52 22.42 -34.13
C HIS A 562 -4.40 22.29 -35.66
N ARG A 563 -5.11 23.19 -36.36
CA ARG A 563 -5.02 23.64 -37.77
C ARG A 563 -4.80 22.62 -38.91
N GLY A 564 -4.92 21.31 -38.67
CA GLY A 564 -4.90 20.26 -39.71
C GLY A 564 -5.88 19.09 -39.48
N GLY A 565 -6.48 18.99 -38.29
CA GLY A 565 -7.22 17.81 -37.80
C GLY A 565 -8.58 17.49 -38.46
N VAL A 566 -8.99 18.19 -39.51
CA VAL A 566 -10.29 17.93 -40.19
C VAL A 566 -10.11 17.23 -41.54
N LYS A 567 -8.91 17.23 -42.14
CA LYS A 567 -8.74 16.80 -43.54
C LYS A 567 -8.68 15.29 -43.78
N TRP A 568 -8.39 14.46 -42.79
CA TRP A 568 -8.14 13.02 -42.99
C TRP A 568 -9.12 12.09 -42.28
N MET A 569 -9.97 12.59 -41.38
CA MET A 569 -11.08 11.82 -40.81
C MET A 569 -11.97 11.18 -41.89
N PRO A 570 -12.29 11.85 -43.02
CA PRO A 570 -13.04 11.22 -44.11
C PRO A 570 -12.29 10.03 -44.73
N SER A 571 -10.97 10.15 -44.92
CA SER A 571 -10.14 9.08 -45.49
C SER A 571 -10.01 7.87 -44.58
N LEU A 572 -9.94 8.07 -43.24
CA LEU A 572 -9.95 6.96 -42.30
C LEU A 572 -11.33 6.34 -42.13
N ASN A 573 -12.41 7.15 -42.20
CA ASN A 573 -13.77 6.61 -42.19
C ASN A 573 -14.03 5.74 -43.41
N ALA A 574 -13.55 6.13 -44.60
CA ALA A 574 -13.61 5.29 -45.79
C ALA A 574 -12.86 3.96 -45.59
N LEU A 575 -11.66 3.99 -45.00
CA LEU A 575 -10.92 2.76 -44.68
C LEU A 575 -11.65 1.87 -43.65
N ARG A 576 -12.38 2.47 -42.70
CA ARG A 576 -13.23 1.73 -41.75
C ARG A 576 -14.43 1.07 -42.43
N GLU A 577 -15.06 1.77 -43.36
CA GLU A 577 -16.15 1.22 -44.19
C GLU A 577 -15.63 0.05 -45.05
N ASP A 578 -14.38 0.12 -45.50
CA ASP A 578 -13.69 -0.97 -46.18
C ASP A 578 -13.24 -2.11 -45.24
N GLY A 579 -13.60 -2.07 -43.94
CA GLY A 579 -13.37 -3.15 -42.98
C GLY A 579 -12.10 -3.04 -42.12
N LEU A 580 -11.38 -1.90 -42.14
CA LEU A 580 -10.26 -1.64 -41.23
C LEU A 580 -10.76 -1.30 -39.82
N THR A 581 -10.25 -1.98 -38.80
CA THR A 581 -10.53 -1.62 -37.41
C THR A 581 -9.61 -0.47 -36.99
N VAL A 582 -10.18 0.70 -36.73
CA VAL A 582 -9.44 1.88 -36.23
C VAL A 582 -9.85 2.10 -34.78
N VAL A 583 -8.90 1.93 -33.87
CA VAL A 583 -9.08 2.13 -32.43
C VAL A 583 -8.42 3.44 -32.01
N TYR A 584 -9.13 4.25 -31.23
CA TYR A 584 -8.59 5.47 -30.64
C TYR A 584 -8.40 5.27 -29.14
N CYS A 585 -7.15 5.34 -28.68
CA CYS A 585 -6.82 5.29 -27.26
C CYS A 585 -6.76 6.71 -26.68
N PRO A 586 -7.42 6.98 -25.54
CA PRO A 586 -7.46 8.31 -24.93
C PRO A 586 -6.08 8.89 -24.62
#